data_AF-A0AB37ZEA3-F1
#
_entry.id   AF-A0AB37ZEA3-F1
#
_cell.length_a   1.000
_cell.length_b   1.000
_cell.length_c   1.000
_cell.angle_alpha   90.00
_cell.angle_beta   90.00
_cell.angle_gamma   90.00
#
_symmetry.space_group_name_H-M   'P 1'
#
loop_
_entity.id
_entity.type
_entity.pdbx_description
1 polymer ?
#
loop_
_entity_poly.entity_id
_entity_poly.type
_entity_poly.pdbx_seq_one_letter_code
_entity_poly.pdbx_strand_id
1 'polypeptide(L)'
;MTIQVFDVSAHLDDEETISAYLSAALKDPNHDAFLLALDNAYKLVFESGRSPKMVLDCMDKDASEKLENWLKSFYEARANEKDVSRAVIQGFRTGQFAQEGHGALALAAFLYGSNSDANFSMLEVIESVKA
;
A
#
# COMPACT_ATOMS: atom_id res chain seq x y z
N MET A 1 9.77 -11.57 -17.81
CA MET A 1 8.49 -12.21 -17.44
C MET A 1 7.45 -11.12 -17.46
N THR A 2 6.47 -11.20 -18.37
CA THR A 2 5.40 -10.19 -18.47
C THR A 2 4.46 -10.41 -17.29
N ILE A 3 4.33 -9.44 -16.38
CA ILE A 3 3.37 -9.52 -15.30
C ILE A 3 1.98 -9.51 -15.95
N GLN A 4 1.20 -10.57 -15.73
CA GLN A 4 -0.18 -10.57 -16.17
C GLN A 4 -0.94 -9.58 -15.31
N VAL A 5 -1.51 -8.54 -15.93
CA VAL A 5 -2.33 -7.55 -15.23
C VAL A 5 -3.57 -8.27 -14.72
N PHE A 6 -3.64 -8.47 -13.41
CA PHE A 6 -4.85 -8.95 -12.75
C PHE A 6 -5.64 -7.72 -12.29
N ASP A 7 -6.84 -7.58 -12.82
CA ASP A 7 -7.75 -6.52 -12.42
C ASP A 7 -8.63 -7.02 -11.27
N VAL A 8 -8.25 -6.66 -10.05
CA VAL A 8 -8.97 -7.08 -8.84
C VAL A 8 -10.43 -6.60 -8.85
N SER A 9 -10.72 -5.51 -9.57
CA SER A 9 -12.08 -4.97 -9.69
C SER A 9 -13.02 -5.87 -10.50
N ALA A 10 -12.47 -6.75 -11.34
CA ALA A 10 -13.26 -7.73 -12.08
C ALA A 10 -13.65 -8.96 -11.22
N HIS A 11 -13.05 -9.10 -10.03
CA HIS A 11 -13.18 -10.26 -9.16
C HIS A 11 -13.72 -9.89 -7.77
N LEU A 12 -14.39 -8.74 -7.63
CA LEU A 12 -14.84 -8.22 -6.32
C LEU A 12 -15.70 -9.21 -5.53
N ASP A 13 -16.43 -10.11 -6.19
CA ASP A 13 -17.29 -11.10 -5.53
C ASP A 13 -16.56 -12.41 -5.16
N ASP A 14 -15.28 -12.53 -5.51
CA ASP A 14 -14.46 -13.73 -5.32
C ASP A 14 -13.26 -13.42 -4.42
N GLU A 15 -13.52 -13.40 -3.11
CA GLU A 15 -12.53 -13.10 -2.08
C GLU A 15 -11.39 -14.12 -2.06
N GLU A 16 -11.65 -15.38 -2.41
CA GLU A 16 -10.64 -16.43 -2.49
C GLU A 16 -9.64 -16.14 -3.61
N THR A 17 -10.13 -15.78 -4.80
CA THR A 17 -9.29 -15.41 -5.94
C THR A 17 -8.49 -14.13 -5.66
N ILE A 18 -9.11 -13.12 -5.04
CA ILE A 18 -8.41 -11.88 -4.63
C ILE A 18 -7.27 -12.20 -3.66
N SER A 19 -7.56 -13.00 -2.64
CA SER A 19 -6.60 -13.38 -1.61
C SER A 19 -5.42 -14.17 -2.18
N ALA A 20 -5.71 -15.15 -3.03
CA ALA A 20 -4.69 -15.96 -3.70
C ALA A 20 -3.79 -15.10 -4.59
N TYR A 21 -4.36 -14.16 -5.34
CA TYR A 21 -3.59 -13.25 -6.18
C TYR A 21 -2.71 -12.31 -5.35
N LEU A 22 -3.28 -11.62 -4.35
CA LEU A 22 -2.53 -10.68 -3.52
C LEU A 22 -1.38 -11.39 -2.79
N SER A 23 -1.64 -12.55 -2.20
CA SER A 23 -0.63 -13.35 -1.52
C SER A 23 0.50 -13.77 -2.48
N ALA A 24 0.18 -14.23 -3.69
CA ALA A 24 1.17 -14.61 -4.68
C ALA A 24 2.02 -13.42 -5.16
N ALA A 25 1.37 -12.29 -5.48
CA ALA A 25 2.04 -11.11 -6.01
C ALA A 25 2.90 -10.38 -4.96
N LEU A 26 2.47 -10.38 -3.69
CA LEU A 26 3.27 -9.83 -2.59
C LEU A 26 4.52 -10.67 -2.31
N LYS A 27 4.43 -12.00 -2.45
CA LYS A 27 5.58 -12.91 -2.31
C LYS A 27 6.54 -12.88 -3.48
N ASP A 28 6.12 -12.38 -4.64
CA ASP A 28 6.96 -12.36 -5.83
C ASP A 28 8.24 -11.53 -5.55
N PRO A 29 9.44 -12.07 -5.86
CA PRO A 29 10.69 -11.32 -5.74
C PRO A 29 10.75 -10.12 -6.71
N ASN A 30 9.90 -10.09 -7.74
CA ASN A 30 9.78 -8.99 -8.65
C ASN A 30 9.09 -7.78 -7.98
N HIS A 31 9.82 -6.67 -7.91
CA HIS A 31 9.31 -5.43 -7.32
C HIS A 31 8.06 -4.90 -8.04
N ASP A 32 7.98 -5.04 -9.37
CA ASP A 32 6.83 -4.54 -10.14
C ASP A 32 5.55 -5.32 -9.82
N ALA A 33 5.67 -6.63 -9.54
CA ALA A 33 4.53 -7.46 -9.15
C ALA A 33 4.02 -7.08 -7.76
N PHE A 34 4.95 -6.74 -6.85
CA PHE A 34 4.62 -6.20 -5.54
C PHE A 34 3.88 -4.86 -5.65
N LEU A 35 4.39 -3.90 -6.45
CA LEU A 35 3.73 -2.60 -6.64
C LEU A 35 2.34 -2.75 -7.27
N LEU A 36 2.18 -3.64 -8.25
CA LEU A 36 0.89 -3.94 -8.85
C LEU A 36 -0.11 -4.53 -7.84
N ALA A 37 0.35 -5.38 -6.93
CA ALA A 37 -0.50 -5.90 -5.85
C ALA A 37 -1.01 -4.77 -4.94
N LEU A 38 -0.16 -3.77 -4.68
CA LEU A 38 -0.53 -2.60 -3.87
C LEU A 38 -1.49 -1.65 -4.59
N ASP A 39 -1.34 -1.49 -5.91
CA ASP A 39 -2.33 -0.76 -6.72
C ASP A 39 -3.70 -1.42 -6.62
N ASN A 40 -3.75 -2.74 -6.70
CA ASN A 40 -4.99 -3.50 -6.54
C ASN A 40 -5.56 -3.41 -5.11
N ALA A 41 -4.70 -3.49 -4.08
CA ALA A 41 -5.12 -3.31 -2.69
C ALA A 41 -5.73 -1.92 -2.46
N TYR A 42 -5.12 -0.87 -3.03
CA TYR A 42 -5.66 0.49 -3.01
C TYR A 42 -7.05 0.55 -3.64
N LYS A 43 -7.24 -0.02 -4.84
CA LYS A 43 -8.54 -0.02 -5.54
C LYS A 43 -9.64 -0.73 -4.73
N LEU A 44 -9.32 -1.84 -4.08
CA LEU A 44 -10.28 -2.52 -3.21
C LEU A 44 -10.80 -1.62 -2.09
N VAL A 45 -9.90 -0.88 -1.44
CA VAL A 45 -10.23 -0.03 -0.31
C VAL A 45 -10.91 1.27 -0.76
N PHE A 46 -10.32 1.97 -1.73
CA PHE A 46 -10.76 3.29 -2.17
C PHE A 46 -11.96 3.22 -3.13
N GLU A 47 -11.88 2.40 -4.18
CA GLU A 47 -12.92 2.37 -5.23
C GLU A 47 -14.08 1.45 -4.86
N SER A 48 -13.78 0.31 -4.23
CA SER A 48 -14.80 -0.71 -3.92
C SER A 48 -15.33 -0.63 -2.48
N GLY A 49 -14.78 0.27 -1.65
CA GLY A 49 -15.21 0.48 -0.26
C GLY A 49 -14.97 -0.72 0.66
N ARG A 50 -14.16 -1.69 0.25
CA ARG A 50 -13.85 -2.89 1.05
C ARG A 50 -13.09 -2.49 2.31
N SER A 51 -13.22 -3.29 3.36
CA SER A 51 -12.52 -3.05 4.61
C SER A 51 -11.01 -3.23 4.42
N PRO A 52 -10.17 -2.26 4.81
CA PRO A 52 -8.71 -2.43 4.90
C PRO A 52 -8.30 -3.69 5.67
N LYS A 53 -9.05 -4.03 6.71
CA LYS A 53 -8.83 -5.27 7.47
C LYS A 53 -8.98 -6.53 6.62
N MET A 54 -9.96 -6.57 5.70
CA MET A 54 -10.13 -7.72 4.80
C MET A 54 -8.94 -7.89 3.88
N VAL A 55 -8.39 -6.78 3.36
CA VAL A 55 -7.16 -6.81 2.54
C VAL A 55 -5.98 -7.39 3.33
N LEU A 56 -5.85 -7.02 4.60
CA LEU A 56 -4.80 -7.54 5.49
C LEU A 56 -5.02 -9.01 5.88
N ASP A 57 -6.26 -9.40 6.16
CA ASP A 57 -6.62 -10.78 6.53
C ASP A 57 -6.39 -11.76 5.36
N CYS A 58 -6.36 -11.26 4.12
CA CYS A 58 -6.03 -12.04 2.93
C CYS A 58 -4.52 -12.22 2.69
N MET A 59 -3.67 -11.50 3.42
CA MET A 59 -2.23 -11.64 3.31
C MET A 59 -1.74 -12.73 4.26
N ASP A 60 -0.96 -13.67 3.75
CA ASP A 60 -0.17 -14.50 4.64
C ASP A 60 0.92 -13.70 5.35
N LYS A 61 1.59 -14.36 6.30
CA LYS A 61 2.58 -13.72 7.18
C LYS A 61 3.71 -13.03 6.41
N ASP A 62 4.27 -13.67 5.39
CA ASP A 62 5.43 -13.13 4.66
C ASP A 62 5.03 -11.90 3.83
N ALA A 63 3.87 -11.98 3.18
CA ALA A 63 3.29 -10.87 2.43
C ALA A 63 2.98 -9.66 3.33
N SER A 64 2.38 -9.93 4.49
CA SER A 64 2.04 -8.93 5.50
C SER A 64 3.30 -8.24 6.05
N GLU A 65 4.33 -9.00 6.43
CA GLU A 65 5.61 -8.46 6.91
C GLU A 65 6.32 -7.61 5.83
N LYS A 66 6.28 -8.04 4.57
CA LYS A 66 6.88 -7.28 3.46
C LYS A 66 6.18 -5.94 3.23
N LEU A 67 4.84 -5.93 3.24
CA LEU A 67 4.05 -4.70 3.13
C LEU A 67 4.29 -3.78 4.32
N GLU A 68 4.25 -4.34 5.54
CA GLU A 68 4.51 -3.59 6.78
C GLU A 68 5.86 -2.88 6.71
N ASN A 69 6.93 -3.62 6.39
CA ASN A 69 8.27 -3.06 6.27
C ASN A 69 8.37 -1.96 5.19
N TRP A 70 7.70 -2.16 4.05
CA TRP A 70 7.69 -1.18 2.97
C TRP A 70 7.00 0.12 3.39
N LEU A 71 5.79 0.06 3.96
CA LEU A 71 5.07 1.23 4.46
C LEU A 71 5.81 1.91 5.61
N LYS A 72 6.35 1.12 6.55
CA LYS A 72 7.11 1.61 7.70
C LYS A 72 8.35 2.39 7.28
N SER A 73 9.00 2.02 6.17
CA SER A 73 10.14 2.79 5.65
C SER A 73 9.79 4.25 5.33
N PHE A 74 8.58 4.53 4.81
CA PHE A 74 8.12 5.89 4.55
C PHE A 74 7.72 6.62 5.83
N TYR A 75 7.06 5.91 6.75
CA TYR A 75 6.74 6.43 8.07
C TYR A 75 8.01 6.90 8.82
N GLU A 76 9.05 6.06 8.84
CA GLU A 76 10.33 6.38 9.47
C GLU A 76 11.08 7.48 8.73
N ALA A 77 11.01 7.51 7.39
CA ALA A 77 11.58 8.59 6.60
C ALA A 77 10.98 9.95 6.99
N ARG A 78 9.66 10.01 7.24
CA ARG A 78 9.01 11.23 7.72
C ARG A 78 9.48 11.65 9.10
N ALA A 79 9.58 10.71 10.05
CA ALA A 79 10.00 11.00 11.42
C ALA A 79 11.39 11.67 11.48
N ASN A 80 12.23 11.40 10.48
CA ASN A 80 13.57 11.96 10.36
C ASN A 80 13.67 13.19 9.42
N GLU A 81 12.57 13.58 8.76
CA GLU A 81 12.55 14.67 7.79
C GLU A 81 12.28 16.03 8.44
N LYS A 82 13.14 17.01 8.14
CA LYS A 82 13.04 18.39 8.63
C LYS A 82 12.23 19.27 7.68
N ASP A 83 12.28 19.00 6.38
CA ASP A 83 11.57 19.74 5.34
C ASP A 83 10.59 18.83 4.60
N VAL A 84 9.43 18.64 5.25
CA VAL A 84 8.33 17.81 4.75
C VAL A 84 7.85 18.28 3.39
N SER A 85 7.77 19.60 3.19
CA SER A 85 7.26 20.19 1.96
C SER A 85 8.11 19.79 0.76
N ARG A 86 9.44 19.84 0.93
CA ARG A 86 10.38 19.43 -0.10
C ARG A 86 10.36 17.93 -0.34
N ALA A 87 10.27 17.12 0.71
CA ALA A 87 10.21 15.67 0.60
C ALA A 87 8.98 15.20 -0.18
N VAL A 88 7.80 15.80 0.08
CA VAL A 88 6.56 15.50 -0.65
C VAL A 88 6.69 15.88 -2.13
N ILE A 89 7.17 17.09 -2.44
CA ILE A 89 7.37 17.53 -3.82
C ILE A 89 8.38 16.64 -4.55
N GLN A 90 9.44 16.21 -3.87
CA GLN A 90 10.42 15.30 -4.45
C GLN A 90 9.82 13.92 -4.72
N GLY A 91 9.02 13.38 -3.80
CA GLY A 91 8.36 12.09 -3.98
C GLY A 91 7.41 12.08 -5.18
N PHE A 92 6.69 13.17 -5.44
CA PHE A 92 5.90 13.31 -6.68
C PHE A 92 6.77 13.36 -7.93
N ARG A 93 7.90 14.08 -7.90
CA ARG A 93 8.83 14.18 -9.05
C ARG A 93 9.49 12.87 -9.40
N THR A 94 9.73 12.00 -8.42
CA THR A 94 10.34 10.68 -8.62
C THR A 94 9.33 9.57 -8.87
N GLY A 95 8.02 9.85 -8.75
CA GLY A 95 6.96 8.86 -8.84
C GLY A 95 6.82 7.97 -7.59
N GLN A 96 7.55 8.28 -6.52
CA GLN A 96 7.42 7.59 -5.22
C GLN A 96 6.07 7.88 -4.56
N PHE A 97 5.55 9.10 -4.76
CA PHE A 97 4.21 9.49 -4.33
C PHE A 97 3.31 9.74 -5.53
N ALA A 98 2.04 9.40 -5.38
CA ALA A 98 1.02 9.55 -6.40
C ALA A 98 -0.33 9.90 -5.75
N GLN A 99 -1.29 10.29 -6.59
CA GLN A 99 -2.66 10.56 -6.16
C GLN A 99 -3.44 9.28 -5.86
N GLU A 100 -3.06 8.17 -6.48
CA GLU A 100 -3.75 6.87 -6.39
C GLU A 100 -2.73 5.72 -6.29
N GLY A 101 -3.23 4.52 -6.00
CA GLY A 101 -2.43 3.29 -6.01
C GLY A 101 -1.39 3.20 -4.90
N HIS A 102 -0.32 2.47 -5.15
CA HIS A 102 0.78 2.27 -4.22
C HIS A 102 1.47 3.59 -3.83
N GLY A 103 1.56 4.56 -4.76
CA GLY A 103 2.13 5.87 -4.46
C GLY A 103 1.27 6.70 -3.49
N ALA A 104 -0.05 6.52 -3.49
CA ALA A 104 -0.93 7.11 -2.49
C ALA A 104 -0.74 6.45 -1.12
N LEU A 105 -0.61 5.13 -1.07
CA LEU A 105 -0.30 4.40 0.18
C LEU A 105 1.07 4.81 0.76
N ALA A 106 2.08 5.00 -0.09
CA ALA A 106 3.39 5.49 0.33
C ALA A 106 3.31 6.92 0.90
N LEU A 107 2.55 7.81 0.26
CA LEU A 107 2.34 9.17 0.75
C LEU A 107 1.57 9.19 2.08
N ALA A 108 0.53 8.36 2.20
CA ALA A 108 -0.23 8.19 3.43
C ALA A 108 0.67 7.72 4.58
N ALA A 109 1.48 6.69 4.36
CA ALA A 109 2.44 6.19 5.34
C ALA A 109 3.47 7.26 5.75
N PHE A 110 3.99 8.01 4.77
CA PHE A 110 4.89 9.13 5.03
C PHE A 110 4.21 10.18 5.91
N LEU A 111 3.03 10.69 5.54
CA LEU A 111 2.36 11.74 6.29
C LEU A 111 1.93 11.27 7.69
N TYR A 112 1.55 9.99 7.84
CA TYR A 112 1.22 9.36 9.12
C TYR A 112 2.39 9.45 10.12
N GLY A 113 3.64 9.40 9.66
CA GLY A 113 4.84 9.64 10.49
C GLY A 113 4.98 11.05 11.07
N SER A 114 4.08 11.97 10.72
CA SER A 114 3.99 13.29 11.37
C SER A 114 3.21 13.24 12.69
N ASN A 115 2.47 12.17 12.95
CA ASN A 115 1.64 12.02 14.14
C ASN A 115 2.53 11.58 15.32
N SER A 116 2.92 12.52 16.18
CA SER A 116 3.97 12.34 17.18
C SER A 116 3.65 11.32 18.28
N ASP A 117 2.38 10.93 18.42
CA ASP A 117 1.90 10.10 19.51
C ASP A 117 1.45 8.69 19.06
N ALA A 118 1.47 8.41 17.76
CA ALA A 118 1.00 7.16 17.20
C ALA A 118 2.18 6.24 16.82
N ASN A 119 2.14 4.98 17.29
CA ASN A 119 3.00 3.95 16.72
C ASN A 119 2.55 3.65 15.29
N PHE A 120 3.49 3.16 14.47
CA PHE A 120 3.18 2.71 13.12
C PHE A 120 2.01 1.69 13.15
N SER A 121 0.98 1.94 12.36
CA SER A 121 -0.19 1.06 12.20
C SER A 121 -0.49 0.90 10.72
N MET A 122 -0.22 -0.29 10.18
CA MET A 122 -0.50 -0.60 8.78
C MET A 122 -1.99 -0.46 8.46
N LEU A 123 -2.86 -0.84 9.39
CA LEU A 123 -4.30 -0.71 9.23
C LEU A 123 -4.70 0.77 9.08
N GLU A 124 -4.22 1.65 9.96
CA GLU A 124 -4.56 3.08 9.91
C GLU A 124 -4.03 3.76 8.64
N VAL A 125 -2.84 3.36 8.17
CA VAL A 125 -2.30 3.85 6.89
C VAL A 125 -3.21 3.47 5.73
N ILE A 126 -3.65 2.21 5.64
CA ILE A 126 -4.55 1.77 4.57
C ILE A 126 -5.96 2.36 4.75
N GLU A 127 -6.43 2.54 5.98
CA GLU A 127 -7.69 3.23 6.27
C GLU A 127 -7.68 4.69 5.83
N SER A 128 -6.53 5.37 5.91
CA SER A 128 -6.43 6.79 5.54
C SER A 128 -6.69 7.08 4.06
N VAL A 129 -6.58 6.07 3.19
CA VAL A 129 -6.91 6.20 1.77
C VAL A 129 -8.35 5.83 1.46
N LYS A 130 -9.17 5.51 2.46
CA LYS A 130 -10.60 5.27 2.28
C LYS A 130 -11.34 6.60 2.05
N ALA A 131 -12.26 6.61 1.10
CA ALA A 131 -13.11 7.77 0.78
C ALA A 131 -14.13 8.08 1.91
#